data_AF-A0A2D6YRA3-F1
#
_entry.id   AF-A0A2D6YRA3-F1
#
_cell.length_a   1.000
_cell.length_b   1.000
_cell.length_c   1.000
_cell.angle_alpha   90.00
_cell.angle_beta   90.00
_cell.angle_gamma   90.00
#
_symmetry.space_group_name_H-M   'P 1'
#
loop_
_entity.id
_entity.type
_entity.pdbx_description
1 polymer ?
#
loop_
_entity_poly.entity_id
_entity_poly.type
_entity_poly.pdbx_seq_one_letter_code
_entity_poly.pdbx_strand_id
1 'polypeptide(L)' 'MKSERLLAELNRLRSDLDKDPGDLEWFTLHHVFCFVSYQHSAFQAYLDEAIKPDDEVPES' A
#
# COMPACT_ATOMS: atom_id res chain seq x y z
N MET A 1 -12.60 -2.50 2.49
CA MET A 1 -11.83 -2.25 1.25
C MET A 1 -10.89 -3.43 0.99
N LYS A 2 -10.60 -3.78 -0.27
CA LYS A 2 -9.64 -4.84 -0.61
C LYS A 2 -8.20 -4.32 -0.53
N SER A 3 -7.33 -5.02 0.21
CA SER A 3 -5.92 -4.66 0.41
C SER A 3 -5.12 -4.62 -0.89
N GLU A 4 -5.50 -5.44 -1.87
CA GLU A 4 -4.90 -5.44 -3.22
C GLU A 4 -5.03 -4.08 -3.90
N ARG A 5 -6.11 -3.34 -3.63
CA ARG A 5 -6.35 -2.02 -4.25
C ARG A 5 -5.38 -0.96 -3.71
N LEU A 6 -5.12 -0.94 -2.40
CA LEU A 6 -4.12 -0.07 -1.80
C LEU A 6 -2.69 -0.50 -2.16
N LEU A 7 -2.43 -1.80 -2.24
CA LEU A 7 -1.13 -2.31 -2.70
C LEU A 7 -0.84 -1.94 -4.16
N ALA A 8 -1.85 -1.98 -5.03
CA ALA A 8 -1.72 -1.54 -6.42
C ALA A 8 -1.37 -0.05 -6.49
N GLU A 9 -2.04 0.79 -5.70
CA GLU A 9 -1.75 2.22 -5.64
C GLU A 9 -0.35 2.51 -5.05
N LEU A 10 0.03 1.82 -3.97
CA LEU A 10 1.37 1.92 -3.42
C LEU A 10 2.44 1.51 -4.45
N ASN A 11 2.18 0.47 -5.24
CA ASN A 11 3.06 0.06 -6.32
C ASN A 11 3.12 1.10 -7.46
N ARG A 12 2.01 1.77 -7.76
CA ARG A 12 1.95 2.87 -8.74
C ARG A 12 2.82 4.02 -8.27
N LEU A 13 2.62 4.51 -7.04
CA LEU A 13 3.43 5.57 -6.43
C LEU A 13 4.93 5.22 -6.45
N ARG A 14 5.28 3.99 -6.10
CA ARG A 14 6.67 3.50 -6.18
C ARG A 14 7.23 3.47 -7.60
N SER A 15 6.38 3.22 -8.60
CA SER A 15 6.79 3.10 -10.01
C SER A 15 6.87 4.46 -10.71
N ASP A 16 6.29 5.51 -10.13
CA ASP A 16 6.41 6.89 -10.62
C ASP A 16 7.80 7.48 -10.32
N LEU A 17 8.58 6.85 -9.45
CA LEU A 17 9.94 7.24 -9.07
C LEU A 17 11.00 6.42 -9.82
N ASP A 18 12.17 7.02 -10.01
CA ASP A 18 13.35 6.30 -10.48
C ASP A 18 13.76 5.23 -9.46
N LYS A 19 14.19 4.06 -9.95
CA LYS A 19 14.59 2.93 -9.09
C LYS A 19 15.99 3.13 -8.52
N ASP A 20 16.18 4.22 -7.78
CA ASP A 20 17.43 4.59 -7.15
C ASP A 20 17.45 4.21 -5.66
N PRO A 21 18.27 3.24 -5.23
CA PRO A 21 18.44 2.91 -3.81
C PRO A 21 19.05 4.04 -2.96
N GLY A 22 19.64 5.06 -3.58
CA GLY A 22 20.10 6.27 -2.91
C GLY A 22 19.01 7.31 -2.66
N ASP A 23 17.87 7.20 -3.36
CA ASP A 23 16.70 8.04 -3.12
C ASP A 23 15.89 7.48 -1.96
N LEU A 24 15.81 8.25 -0.88
CA LEU A 24 15.10 7.86 0.34
C LEU A 24 13.59 7.68 0.10
N GLU A 25 13.00 8.42 -0.84
CA GLU A 25 11.58 8.31 -1.17
C GLU A 25 11.29 6.96 -1.84
N TRP A 26 12.03 6.63 -2.91
CA TRP A 26 11.92 5.34 -3.57
C TRP A 26 12.25 4.18 -2.62
N PHE A 27 13.33 4.30 -1.84
CA PHE A 27 13.77 3.26 -0.92
C PHE A 27 12.70 2.95 0.14
N THR A 28 12.04 3.98 0.66
CA THR A 28 10.93 3.85 1.61
C THR A 28 9.74 3.13 0.97
N LEU A 29 9.25 3.62 -0.17
CA LEU A 29 8.11 3.01 -0.86
C LEU A 29 8.40 1.57 -1.28
N HIS A 30 9.63 1.27 -1.70
CA HIS A 30 10.06 -0.08 -2.05
C HIS A 30 9.97 -1.04 -0.87
N HIS A 31 10.60 -0.70 0.26
CA HIS A 31 10.61 -1.61 1.40
C HIS A 31 9.26 -1.71 2.11
N VAL A 32 8.47 -0.63 2.15
CA VAL A 32 7.08 -0.69 2.65
C VAL A 32 6.23 -1.59 1.75
N PHE A 33 6.32 -1.44 0.43
CA PHE A 33 5.61 -2.30 -0.50
C PHE A 33 5.98 -3.79 -0.27
N CYS A 34 7.27 -4.12 -0.24
CA CYS A 34 7.73 -5.49 0.03
C CYS A 34 7.22 -6.03 1.37
N PHE A 35 7.28 -5.22 2.44
CA PHE A 35 6.86 -5.65 3.76
C PHE A 35 5.35 -5.87 3.85
N VAL A 36 4.53 -4.94 3.34
CA VAL A 36 3.07 -5.06 3.38
C VAL A 36 2.59 -6.18 2.46
N SER A 37 3.22 -6.37 1.29
CA SER A 37 2.95 -7.53 0.43
C SER A 37 3.28 -8.86 1.12
N TYR A 38 4.34 -8.92 1.92
CA TYR A 38 4.65 -10.11 2.74
C TYR A 38 3.62 -10.32 3.86
N GLN A 39 3.15 -9.23 4.49
CA GLN A 39 2.15 -9.24 5.57
C GLN A 39 0.71 -9.09 5.05
N HIS A 40 0.41 -9.53 3.82
CA HIS A 40 -0.84 -9.22 3.13
C HIS A 40 -2.11 -9.54 3.95
N SER A 41 -2.17 -10.72 4.59
CA SER A 41 -3.32 -11.11 5.41
C SER A 41 -3.52 -10.23 6.64
N ALA A 42 -2.44 -9.84 7.31
CA ALA A 42 -2.51 -8.94 8.46
C ALA A 42 -2.95 -7.53 8.02
N PHE A 43 -2.50 -7.09 6.84
CA PHE A 43 -2.95 -5.82 6.29
C PHE A 43 -4.44 -5.84 5.92
N GLN A 44 -4.94 -6.92 5.32
CA GLN A 44 -6.38 -7.07 5.08
C GLN A 44 -7.19 -7.01 6.39
N ALA A 45 -6.76 -7.75 7.43
CA ALA A 45 -7.43 -7.73 8.73
C ALA A 45 -7.46 -6.32 9.35
N TYR A 46 -6.33 -5.61 9.28
CA TYR A 46 -6.27 -4.21 9.71
C TYR A 46 -7.28 -3.33 8.94
N LEU A 47 -7.39 -3.47 7.62
CA LEU A 47 -8.34 -2.67 6.82
C LEU A 47 -9.79 -2.98 7.16
N ASP A 48 -10.11 -4.24 7.47
CA ASP A 48 -11.47 -4.65 7.85
C ASP A 48 -11.88 -4.06 9.22
N GLU A 49 -10.91 -3.83 10.12
CA GLU A 49 -11.14 -3.19 11.42
C GLU A 49 -11.10 -1.66 11.36
N ALA A 50 -10.16 -1.11 10.57
CA ALA A 50 -9.88 0.31 10.52
C ALA A 50 -10.85 1.09 9.62
N ILE A 51 -11.47 0.43 8.63
CA ILE A 51 -12.41 1.05 7.70
C ILE A 51 -13.80 0.54 7.99
N LYS A 52 -14.61 1.39 8.59
CA LYS A 52 -16.00 1.11 8.93
C LYS A 52 -16.91 1.23 7.70
N PRO A 53 -18.09 0.60 7.71
CA PRO A 53 -19.05 0.71 6.61
C PRO A 53 -19.49 2.15 6.28
N ASP A 54 -19.47 3.04 7.27
CA ASP A 54 -19.87 4.44 7.13
C ASP A 54 -18.70 5.36 6.74
N ASP A 55 -17.48 4.82 6.62
CA ASP A 55 -16.33 5.61 6.20
C ASP A 55 -16.39 5.87 4.69
N GLU A 56 -16.13 7.12 4.31
CA GLU A 56 -16.02 7.50 2.90
C GLU A 56 -14.77 6.85 2.30
N VAL A 57 -14.98 5.80 1.50
CA VAL A 57 -13.93 5.12 0.75
C VAL A 57 -13.96 5.58 -0.71
N PRO A 58 -12.81 5.88 -1.33
CA PRO A 58 -12.76 6.27 -2.73
C PRO A 58 -13.43 5.21 -3.62
N GLU A 59 -14.44 5.61 -4.39
CA GLU A 59 -15.02 4.75 -5.41
C GLU A 59 -13.96 4.38 -6.47
N SER A 60 -14.10 3.20 -7.07
CA SER A 60 -13.17 2.59 -8.03
C SER A 60 -13.30 3.12 -9.43
#